data_AF-A0AA39GL08-F1
#
_entry.id   AF-A0AA39GL08-F1
#
_cell.length_a   1.000
_cell.length_b   1.000
_cell.length_c   1.000
_cell.angle_alpha   90.00
_cell.angle_beta   90.00
_cell.angle_gamma   90.00
#
_symmetry.space_group_name_H-M   'P 1'
#
loop_
_entity.id
_entity.type
_entity.pdbx_description
1 polymer ?
#
loop_
_entity_poly.entity_id
_entity_poly.type
_entity_poly.pdbx_seq_one_letter_code
_entity_poly.pdbx_strand_id
1 'polypeptide(L)'
;MSDFGDDPIGNDGGDEPTYEDDELNEYYDPEVGDDEEQGQQNGVEDDNVIASGDPSAAANAARGGPGAIKDKKIPDEERTTTPYMTKYERARILGTRSLQISMNAPVLIDLEGETDPLLIAQKELKEKKIPLIVRRYMPDGYYEDWTCEELLQ
;
A
#
# COMPACT_ATOMS: atom_id res chain seq x y z
N MET A 1 -39.00 -57.21 27.55
CA MET A 1 -40.21 -56.37 27.59
C MET A 1 -39.72 -54.96 27.25
N SER A 2 -39.82 -54.49 25.99
CA SER A 2 -40.99 -53.76 25.40
C SER A 2 -41.30 -52.52 26.26
N ASP A 3 -41.40 -51.28 25.80
CA ASP A 3 -41.62 -50.69 24.48
C ASP A 3 -41.73 -49.15 24.71
N PHE A 4 -41.26 -48.34 23.75
CA PHE A 4 -41.70 -46.98 23.35
C PHE A 4 -41.89 -45.77 24.30
N GLY A 5 -41.42 -44.62 23.80
CA GLY A 5 -41.78 -43.24 24.15
C GLY A 5 -40.64 -42.29 23.75
N ASP A 6 -40.39 -42.00 22.46
CA ASP A 6 -41.08 -40.99 21.61
C ASP A 6 -40.87 -39.54 22.10
N ASP A 7 -39.96 -38.83 21.42
CA ASP A 7 -39.57 -37.41 21.56
C ASP A 7 -40.74 -36.43 21.26
N PRO A 8 -40.67 -35.11 21.62
CA PRO A 8 -39.95 -34.17 20.74
C PRO A 8 -39.22 -33.00 21.43
N ILE A 9 -38.12 -32.64 20.77
CA ILE A 9 -37.49 -31.33 20.59
C ILE A 9 -38.35 -30.11 20.96
N GLY A 10 -37.81 -29.24 21.81
CA GLY A 10 -38.29 -27.89 22.09
C GLY A 10 -37.11 -26.95 22.37
N ASN A 11 -36.83 -26.10 21.39
CA ASN A 11 -35.80 -25.07 21.30
C ASN A 11 -35.91 -23.96 22.36
N ASP A 12 -34.78 -23.28 22.60
CA ASP A 12 -34.62 -21.86 22.98
C ASP A 12 -34.46 -21.47 24.47
N GLY A 13 -33.36 -20.78 24.77
CA GLY A 13 -33.19 -20.02 26.03
C GLY A 13 -31.74 -19.90 26.44
N GLY A 14 -31.02 -18.92 25.88
CA GLY A 14 -29.59 -18.70 26.06
C GLY A 14 -29.15 -18.48 27.51
N ASP A 15 -28.00 -19.08 27.85
CA ASP A 15 -27.24 -18.84 29.06
C ASP A 15 -26.38 -17.58 28.81
N GLU A 16 -26.78 -16.44 29.38
CA GLU A 16 -25.96 -15.22 29.44
C GLU A 16 -24.92 -15.37 30.56
N PRO A 17 -23.60 -15.33 30.29
CA PRO A 17 -22.62 -15.25 31.36
C PRO A 17 -22.60 -13.82 31.92
N THR A 18 -22.96 -13.70 33.19
CA THR A 18 -22.77 -12.50 34.02
C THR A 18 -21.27 -12.28 34.24
N TYR A 19 -20.71 -11.20 33.67
CA TYR A 19 -19.34 -10.79 33.96
C TYR A 19 -19.32 -10.09 35.31
N GLU A 20 -18.73 -10.77 36.30
CA GLU A 20 -18.40 -10.22 37.61
C GLU A 20 -17.31 -9.12 37.45
N ASP A 21 -17.51 -8.06 38.21
CA ASP A 21 -16.72 -6.82 38.24
C ASP A 21 -15.35 -7.08 38.90
N ASP A 22 -14.44 -7.73 38.18
CA ASP A 22 -13.03 -7.87 38.57
C ASP A 22 -12.26 -6.62 38.11
N GLU A 23 -12.10 -5.71 39.07
CA GLU A 23 -11.02 -4.72 39.23
C GLU A 23 -10.24 -4.39 37.96
N LEU A 24 -10.62 -3.26 37.35
CA LEU A 24 -9.88 -2.56 36.31
C LEU A 24 -8.50 -2.19 36.86
N ASN A 25 -7.56 -3.13 36.78
CA ASN A 25 -6.15 -2.90 37.02
C ASN A 25 -5.68 -2.00 35.88
N GLU A 26 -5.70 -0.70 36.16
CA GLU A 26 -5.24 0.40 35.31
C GLU A 26 -3.78 0.10 34.92
N TYR A 27 -3.62 -0.64 33.82
CA TYR A 27 -2.33 -0.93 33.24
C TYR A 27 -1.85 0.38 32.64
N TYR A 28 -1.06 1.09 33.44
CA TYR A 28 -0.36 2.31 33.09
C TYR A 28 0.45 2.05 31.81
N ASP A 29 -0.07 2.46 30.66
CA ASP A 29 0.65 2.48 29.40
C ASP A 29 1.73 3.56 29.54
N PRO A 30 3.02 3.21 29.61
CA PRO A 30 4.06 4.24 29.69
C PRO A 30 3.95 5.07 28.42
N GLU A 31 3.62 6.37 28.60
CA GLU A 31 3.57 7.35 27.52
C GLU A 31 4.65 7.05 26.48
N VAL A 32 4.22 6.69 25.27
CA VAL A 32 5.06 6.65 24.09
C VAL A 32 5.67 8.04 24.04
N GLY A 33 6.94 8.14 24.43
CA GLY A 33 7.67 9.40 24.36
C GLY A 33 7.47 9.97 22.97
N ASP A 34 7.34 11.29 22.88
CA ASP A 34 7.47 12.02 21.62
C ASP A 34 8.80 11.59 20.99
N ASP A 35 8.75 10.51 20.20
CA ASP A 35 9.65 10.29 19.10
C ASP A 35 9.37 11.49 18.22
N GLU A 36 10.18 12.54 18.44
CA GLU A 36 10.29 13.67 17.54
C GLU A 36 10.14 13.09 16.15
N GLU A 37 9.03 13.43 15.51
CA GLU A 37 8.74 13.04 14.15
C GLU A 37 9.85 13.71 13.36
N GLN A 38 10.98 13.01 13.24
CA GLN A 38 11.99 13.24 12.26
C GLN A 38 11.27 12.89 10.98
N GLY A 39 10.48 13.86 10.52
CA GLY A 39 9.98 13.92 9.17
C GLY A 39 11.21 13.65 8.34
N GLN A 40 11.26 12.44 7.81
CA GLN A 40 12.16 12.09 6.75
C GLN A 40 11.78 13.04 5.63
N GLN A 41 12.43 14.20 5.62
CA GLN A 41 12.63 14.99 4.43
C GLN A 41 13.47 14.08 3.54
N ASN A 42 12.79 13.13 2.92
CA ASN A 42 13.30 12.36 1.81
C ASN A 42 13.76 13.42 0.82
N GLY A 43 15.08 13.45 0.62
CA GLY A 43 15.74 14.41 -0.24
C GLY A 43 14.97 14.54 -1.55
N VAL A 44 14.57 15.78 -1.81
CA VAL A 44 14.01 16.31 -3.05
C VAL A 44 14.62 15.58 -4.26
N GLU A 45 13.77 15.03 -5.15
CA GLU A 45 13.93 15.13 -6.62
C GLU A 45 12.88 14.36 -7.45
N ASP A 46 12.11 13.41 -6.91
CA ASP A 46 11.12 12.66 -7.72
C ASP A 46 9.83 12.30 -6.96
N ASP A 47 8.91 13.26 -6.81
CA ASP A 47 7.54 13.03 -6.26
C ASP A 47 6.73 11.99 -7.07
N ASN A 48 7.21 11.65 -8.26
CA ASN A 48 6.57 10.73 -9.19
C ASN A 48 7.09 9.28 -9.11
N VAL A 49 8.12 8.99 -8.30
CA VAL A 49 8.71 7.64 -8.24
C VAL A 49 8.13 6.82 -7.08
N ILE A 50 7.51 5.71 -7.42
CA ILE A 50 7.05 4.66 -6.49
C ILE A 50 8.09 3.55 -6.46
N ALA A 51 8.76 3.38 -5.32
CA ALA A 51 9.59 2.21 -5.09
C ALA A 51 8.74 0.93 -4.99
N SER A 52 9.02 -0.07 -5.82
CA SER A 52 8.48 -1.42 -5.68
C SER A 52 9.42 -2.29 -4.84
N GLY A 53 8.87 -3.08 -3.92
CA GLY A 53 9.63 -4.08 -3.16
C GLY A 53 9.74 -3.79 -1.67
N ASP A 54 10.67 -4.49 -1.02
CA ASP A 54 10.94 -4.42 0.42
C ASP A 54 11.42 -3.02 0.81
N PRO A 55 10.81 -2.36 1.84
CA PRO A 55 11.29 -1.09 2.38
C PRO A 55 12.79 -1.09 2.71
N SER A 56 13.34 -2.25 3.08
CA SER A 56 14.75 -2.46 3.36
C SER A 56 15.64 -2.23 2.12
N ALA A 57 15.19 -2.62 0.93
CA ALA A 57 15.94 -2.38 -0.31
C ALA A 57 16.02 -0.88 -0.64
N ALA A 58 14.91 -0.16 -0.47
CA ALA A 58 14.87 1.29 -0.63
C ALA A 58 15.73 2.02 0.42
N ALA A 59 15.68 1.57 1.69
CA ALA A 59 16.48 2.14 2.77
C ALA A 59 17.99 1.89 2.57
N ASN A 60 18.38 0.73 2.06
CA ASN A 60 19.78 0.43 1.74
C ASN A 60 20.31 1.29 0.58
N ALA A 61 19.47 1.64 -0.40
CA ALA A 61 19.84 2.58 -1.46
C ALA A 61 20.02 4.02 -0.92
N ALA A 62 19.16 4.46 0.01
CA ALA A 62 19.22 5.79 0.61
C ALA A 62 20.50 6.05 1.43
N ARG A 63 21.12 4.99 2.01
CA ARG A 63 22.38 5.10 2.77
C ARG A 63 23.60 5.50 1.93
N GLY A 64 23.55 5.42 0.61
CA GLY A 64 24.67 5.71 -0.30
C GLY A 64 24.88 7.19 -0.61
N GLY A 65 24.01 8.09 -0.18
CA GLY A 65 23.98 9.48 -0.63
C GLY A 65 23.42 9.63 -2.06
N PRO A 66 22.94 10.84 -2.45
CA PRO A 66 22.16 11.04 -3.68
C PRO A 66 22.92 10.72 -4.99
N GLY A 67 24.25 10.78 -4.99
CA GLY A 67 25.08 10.42 -6.15
C GLY A 67 25.16 8.91 -6.39
N ALA A 68 25.25 8.10 -5.32
CA ALA A 68 25.40 6.65 -5.43
C ALA A 68 24.14 5.93 -5.94
N ILE A 69 23.00 6.62 -5.96
CA ILE A 69 21.74 6.10 -6.50
C ILE A 69 21.77 6.21 -8.03
N LYS A 70 22.15 7.35 -8.61
CA LYS A 70 22.17 7.54 -10.08
C LYS A 70 23.10 6.55 -10.79
N ASP A 71 24.20 6.17 -10.15
CA ASP A 71 25.17 5.18 -10.67
C ASP A 71 24.64 3.73 -10.74
N LYS A 72 23.49 3.45 -10.10
CA LYS A 72 22.90 2.11 -9.99
C LYS A 72 21.67 1.92 -10.89
N LYS A 73 21.33 2.90 -11.73
CA LYS A 73 20.25 2.77 -12.70
C LYS A 73 20.67 1.83 -13.83
N ILE A 74 19.86 0.79 -14.07
CA ILE A 74 19.99 -0.08 -15.24
C ILE A 74 19.38 0.67 -16.45
N PRO A 75 20.10 0.75 -17.59
CA PRO A 75 19.57 1.34 -18.82
C PRO A 75 18.29 0.65 -19.30
N ASP A 76 17.43 1.39 -19.99
CA ASP A 76 16.11 0.90 -20.42
C ASP A 76 16.18 -0.33 -21.34
N GLU A 77 17.24 -0.42 -22.13
CA GLU A 77 17.52 -1.51 -23.07
C GLU A 77 18.03 -2.79 -22.39
N GLU A 78 18.55 -2.67 -21.17
CA GLU A 78 19.16 -3.77 -20.39
C GLU A 78 18.27 -4.24 -19.23
N ARG A 79 17.02 -3.76 -19.16
CA ARG A 79 16.06 -4.19 -18.14
C ARG A 79 15.72 -5.66 -18.28
N THR A 80 15.66 -6.34 -17.15
CA THR A 80 15.43 -7.79 -17.06
C THR A 80 14.10 -8.14 -16.41
N THR A 81 13.50 -7.22 -15.66
CA THR A 81 12.23 -7.50 -14.97
C THR A 81 11.04 -7.56 -15.93
N THR A 82 9.93 -8.12 -15.45
CA THR A 82 8.73 -8.39 -16.26
C THR A 82 8.07 -7.11 -16.80
N PRO A 83 7.62 -7.06 -18.06
CA PRO A 83 6.87 -5.90 -18.58
C PRO A 83 5.46 -5.77 -17.99
N TYR A 84 5.01 -6.74 -17.18
CA TYR A 84 3.70 -6.70 -16.53
C TYR A 84 3.77 -5.96 -15.19
N MET A 85 2.73 -5.19 -14.90
CA MET A 85 2.50 -4.57 -13.61
C MET A 85 2.16 -5.66 -12.58
N THR A 86 2.88 -5.68 -11.46
CA THR A 86 2.56 -6.60 -10.38
C THR A 86 1.32 -6.13 -9.62
N LYS A 87 0.62 -7.07 -8.96
CA LYS A 87 -0.53 -6.73 -8.10
C LYS A 87 -0.17 -5.74 -6.98
N TYR A 88 1.07 -5.76 -6.51
CA TYR A 88 1.57 -4.86 -5.47
C TYR A 88 1.83 -3.45 -6.00
N GLU A 89 2.42 -3.36 -7.19
CA GLU A 89 2.62 -2.08 -7.89
C GLU A 89 1.28 -1.43 -8.19
N ARG A 90 0.34 -2.19 -8.77
CA ARG A 90 -1.01 -1.69 -9.05
C ARG A 90 -1.69 -1.13 -7.80
N ALA A 91 -1.64 -1.86 -6.69
CA ALA A 91 -2.22 -1.38 -5.44
C ALA A 91 -1.55 -0.09 -4.94
N ARG A 92 -0.21 -0.01 -5.01
CA ARG A 92 0.55 1.15 -4.56
C ARG A 92 0.35 2.37 -5.45
N ILE A 93 0.31 2.19 -6.77
CA ILE A 93 0.02 3.23 -7.75
C ILE A 93 -1.36 3.83 -7.50
N LEU A 94 -2.38 2.98 -7.37
CA LEU A 94 -3.75 3.44 -7.09
C LEU A 94 -3.85 4.14 -5.74
N GLY A 95 -3.16 3.64 -4.71
CA GLY A 95 -3.14 4.27 -3.38
C GLY A 95 -2.48 5.65 -3.40
N THR A 96 -1.25 5.75 -3.93
CA THR A 96 -0.53 7.03 -4.04
C THR A 96 -1.29 8.02 -4.90
N ARG A 97 -1.83 7.59 -6.05
CA ARG A 97 -2.53 8.50 -6.95
C ARG A 97 -3.87 8.97 -6.38
N SER A 98 -4.61 8.09 -5.74
CA SER A 98 -5.84 8.44 -5.02
C SER A 98 -5.58 9.49 -3.93
N LEU A 99 -4.47 9.33 -3.18
CA LEU A 99 -4.05 10.30 -2.18
C LEU A 99 -3.69 11.66 -2.81
N GLN A 100 -2.98 11.68 -3.93
CA GLN A 100 -2.69 12.93 -4.64
C GLN A 100 -3.98 13.64 -5.05
N ILE A 101 -4.94 12.91 -5.62
CA ILE A 101 -6.23 13.46 -6.07
C ILE A 101 -7.04 14.00 -4.87
N SER A 102 -7.03 13.31 -3.74
CA SER A 102 -7.72 13.77 -2.52
C SER A 102 -7.10 15.05 -1.96
N MET A 103 -5.79 15.26 -2.16
CA MET A 103 -5.07 16.50 -1.89
C MET A 103 -5.19 17.54 -3.01
N ASN A 104 -6.25 17.47 -3.82
CA ASN A 104 -6.54 18.39 -4.92
C ASN A 104 -5.44 18.47 -6.01
N ALA A 105 -4.65 17.41 -6.20
CA ALA A 105 -3.72 17.36 -7.32
C ALA A 105 -4.48 17.37 -8.68
N PRO A 106 -3.86 17.88 -9.75
CA PRO A 106 -4.47 17.91 -11.08
C PRO A 106 -4.78 16.50 -11.61
N VAL A 107 -6.01 16.30 -12.08
CA VAL A 107 -6.47 15.08 -12.76
C VAL A 107 -6.23 15.22 -14.27
N LEU A 108 -5.69 14.18 -14.90
CA LEU A 108 -5.26 14.20 -16.32
C LEU A 108 -6.27 13.60 -17.31
N ILE A 109 -7.45 13.23 -16.82
CA ILE A 109 -8.56 12.64 -17.58
C ILE A 109 -9.83 13.46 -17.42
N ASP A 110 -10.77 13.24 -18.33
CA ASP A 110 -12.10 13.82 -18.23
C ASP A 110 -12.95 13.08 -17.19
N LEU A 111 -13.47 13.83 -16.24
CA LEU A 111 -14.38 13.32 -15.21
C LEU A 111 -15.81 13.27 -15.78
N GLU A 112 -16.45 12.11 -15.71
CA GLU A 112 -17.83 11.83 -16.12
C GLU A 112 -18.76 11.74 -14.90
N GLY A 113 -18.47 12.54 -13.86
CA GLY A 113 -19.23 12.57 -12.61
C GLY A 113 -18.65 11.70 -11.50
N GLU A 114 -17.44 11.15 -11.65
CA GLU A 114 -16.74 10.48 -10.57
C GLU A 114 -16.32 11.49 -9.48
N THR A 115 -16.64 11.15 -8.23
CA THR A 115 -16.30 11.96 -7.05
C THR A 115 -15.30 11.27 -6.13
N ASP A 116 -15.23 9.94 -6.18
CA ASP A 116 -14.30 9.15 -5.38
C ASP A 116 -12.89 9.20 -5.98
N PRO A 117 -11.87 9.70 -5.26
CA PRO A 117 -10.48 9.74 -5.72
C PRO A 117 -9.95 8.38 -6.19
N LEU A 118 -10.38 7.28 -5.56
CA LEU A 118 -9.94 5.94 -5.95
C LEU A 118 -10.49 5.55 -7.33
N LEU A 119 -11.77 5.85 -7.61
CA LEU A 119 -12.37 5.59 -8.92
C LEU A 119 -11.71 6.44 -10.01
N ILE A 120 -11.39 7.71 -9.69
CA ILE A 120 -10.67 8.59 -10.61
C ILE A 120 -9.28 8.02 -10.93
N ALA A 121 -8.52 7.59 -9.90
CA ALA A 121 -7.21 6.95 -10.10
C ALA A 121 -7.32 5.64 -10.91
N GLN A 122 -8.37 4.84 -10.71
CA GLN A 122 -8.60 3.64 -11.51
C GLN A 122 -8.87 3.97 -12.99
N LYS A 123 -9.64 5.03 -13.26
CA LYS A 123 -9.91 5.51 -14.61
C LYS A 123 -8.64 6.06 -15.26
N GLU A 124 -7.82 6.82 -14.53
CA GLU A 124 -6.51 7.29 -15.03
C GLU A 124 -5.56 6.13 -15.34
N LEU A 125 -5.54 5.08 -14.50
CA LEU A 125 -4.71 3.90 -14.73
C LEU A 125 -5.13 3.16 -16.01
N LYS A 126 -6.45 3.05 -16.24
CA LYS A 126 -7.02 2.40 -17.44
C LYS A 126 -6.73 3.18 -18.72
N GLU A 127 -6.73 4.50 -18.64
CA GLU A 127 -6.33 5.39 -19.75
C GLU A 127 -4.81 5.54 -19.89
N LYS A 128 -4.02 4.91 -19.03
CA LYS A 128 -2.55 5.01 -18.98
C LYS A 128 -2.02 6.43 -18.82
N LYS A 129 -2.77 7.30 -18.12
CA LYS A 129 -2.39 8.71 -17.89
C LYS A 129 -1.84 9.00 -16.50
N ILE A 130 -1.53 7.99 -15.70
CA ILE A 130 -0.93 8.21 -14.38
C ILE A 130 0.52 8.67 -14.53
N PRO A 131 0.90 9.85 -14.02
CA PRO A 131 2.24 10.41 -14.19
C PRO A 131 3.21 9.88 -13.13
N LEU A 132 3.26 8.55 -12.94
CA LEU A 132 4.11 7.89 -11.94
C LEU A 132 5.06 6.88 -12.60
N ILE A 133 6.21 6.68 -11.96
CA ILE A 133 7.26 5.75 -12.36
C ILE A 133 7.43 4.74 -11.24
N VAL A 134 7.47 3.45 -11.57
CA VAL A 134 7.77 2.36 -10.64
C VAL A 134 9.27 2.08 -10.66
N ARG A 135 9.97 2.33 -9.56
CA ARG A 135 11.38 1.95 -9.40
C ARG A 135 11.50 0.57 -8.78
N ARG A 136 11.99 -0.41 -9.55
CA ARG A 136 12.21 -1.79 -9.12
C ARG A 136 13.64 -1.99 -8.66
N TYR A 137 13.83 -2.29 -7.38
CA TYR A 137 15.15 -2.56 -6.82
C TYR A 137 15.51 -4.05 -6.91
N MET A 138 16.74 -4.31 -7.32
CA MET A 138 17.36 -5.62 -7.38
C MET A 138 18.14 -5.90 -6.08
N PRO A 139 18.39 -7.17 -5.73
CA PRO A 139 19.11 -7.53 -4.48
C PRO A 139 20.54 -6.98 -4.39
N ASP A 140 21.18 -6.70 -5.52
CA ASP A 140 22.50 -6.08 -5.64
C ASP A 140 22.46 -4.54 -5.45
N GLY A 141 21.27 -3.96 -5.32
CA GLY A 141 21.03 -2.54 -5.16
C GLY A 141 20.90 -1.76 -6.46
N TYR A 142 21.03 -2.41 -7.62
CA TYR A 142 20.67 -1.81 -8.90
C TYR A 142 19.16 -1.62 -9.00
N TYR A 143 18.71 -0.73 -9.88
CA TYR A 143 17.27 -0.54 -10.10
C TYR A 143 16.90 -0.27 -11.55
N GLU A 144 15.65 -0.60 -11.87
CA GLU A 144 15.00 -0.31 -13.13
C GLU A 144 13.83 0.66 -12.90
N ASP A 145 13.73 1.71 -13.72
CA ASP A 145 12.61 2.67 -13.65
C ASP A 145 11.58 2.31 -14.71
N TRP A 146 10.36 1.93 -14.33
CA TRP A 146 9.29 1.58 -15.26
C TRP A 146 8.17 2.63 -15.26
N THR A 147 7.79 3.17 -16.41
CA THR A 147 6.65 4.12 -16.45
C THR A 147 5.32 3.39 -16.26
N CYS A 148 4.33 4.02 -15.61
CA CYS A 148 3.01 3.40 -15.49
C CYS A 148 2.31 3.19 -16.85
N GLU A 149 2.69 3.97 -17.86
CA GLU A 149 2.16 3.88 -19.23
C GLU A 149 2.66 2.62 -19.96
N GLU A 150 3.93 2.27 -19.79
CA GLU A 150 4.55 1.14 -20.49
C GLU A 150 4.23 -0.22 -19.86
N LEU A 151 3.92 -0.25 -18.56
CA LEU A 151 3.57 -1.47 -17.86
C LEU A 151 2.26 -2.06 -18.38
N LEU A 152 2.29 -3.36 -18.69
CA LEU A 152 1.12 -4.13 -19.12
C LEU A 152 0.25 -4.49 -17.92
N GLN A 153 -1.07 -4.34 -18.06
CA GLN A 153 -2.06 -4.54 -16.98
C GLN A 153 -2.90 -5.79 -17.20
#